data_AF-M0ILH1-F1
#
_entry.id   AF-M0ILH1-F1
#
_cell.length_a   1.000
_cell.length_b   1.000
_cell.length_c   1.000
_cell.angle_alpha   90.00
_cell.angle_beta   90.00
_cell.angle_gamma   90.00
#
_symmetry.space_group_name_H-M   'P 1'
#
loop_
_entity.id
_entity.type
_entity.pdbx_description
1 polymer ?
#
loop_
_entity_poly.entity_id
_entity_poly.type
_entity_poly.pdbx_seq_one_letter_code
_entity_poly.pdbx_strand_id
1 'polypeptide(L)'
;MTDYRIGIDVGGTNTDAVVMDGDDNLLAKTKTPTTEDITSGILNALDVVLDDSGVSEDELDYVMLGTTHATNAITERRGLNEVGVIRIGAPATQSIRPLLEWPDDLAEAIGNNVAILDGGHEFDGRLLNDLDEEQVRAQVREFADVDAFAVTSVFSPVRDDHETRVAELIREEVGDDVPISVSNEIGSVGLLERENATALNAALTSVASEAANAFVEAMDERGIDANLYFGQNDGTLMSVDYAIRYPIFTVASGPSNSVRGAAYLSAVENGIIVDVGGTTTDVGAVTEGFPRESSVAVEIGEVKTNFRMPDIIAIGIGGGSIVSTDGGVTVGPQSVGYKLTEEAKCFGGETLTATDLEVAAGTIDIGSETPDVDGEIVEAAREYVRERVEREVDRMKTSAEPVPVVIVGGGSILVPDDIAGASEVHKPDHYEVANAVGVAIAQVSGEVDRIYSLDEMDREEAIQHAKDEATDNALAAGADPESVDIVDVEEVPLSYLPGNAVRIKVKAAGALDH
;
A
#
# COMPACT_ATOMS: atom_id res chain seq x y z
N MET A 1 -27.22 -3.93 -13.81
CA MET A 1 -27.09 -4.67 -15.08
C MET A 1 -26.72 -6.08 -14.66
N THR A 2 -25.84 -6.82 -15.32
CA THR A 2 -25.18 -7.95 -14.64
C THR A 2 -23.83 -7.40 -14.22
N ASP A 3 -23.71 -7.04 -12.94
CA ASP A 3 -22.60 -6.20 -12.48
C ASP A 3 -21.44 -7.08 -12.06
N TYR A 4 -20.62 -7.55 -13.01
CA TYR A 4 -19.46 -8.38 -12.70
C TYR A 4 -18.19 -7.54 -12.57
N ARG A 5 -17.35 -7.94 -11.62
CA ARG A 5 -16.04 -7.32 -11.40
C ARG A 5 -14.96 -8.34 -11.14
N ILE A 6 -13.73 -7.97 -11.50
CA ILE A 6 -12.55 -8.79 -11.28
C ILE A 6 -11.60 -8.07 -10.35
N GLY A 7 -11.17 -8.74 -9.28
CA GLY A 7 -10.03 -8.31 -8.48
C GLY A 7 -8.81 -9.15 -8.81
N ILE A 8 -7.69 -8.51 -9.08
CA ILE A 8 -6.40 -9.14 -9.36
C ILE A 8 -5.39 -8.58 -8.35
N ASP A 9 -4.63 -9.43 -7.66
CA ASP A 9 -3.54 -9.01 -6.79
C ASP A 9 -2.23 -9.66 -7.25
N VAL A 10 -1.30 -8.83 -7.73
CA VAL A 10 0.01 -9.25 -8.22
C VAL A 10 1.05 -9.09 -7.10
N GLY A 11 1.26 -10.18 -6.36
CA GLY A 11 2.28 -10.30 -5.33
C GLY A 11 3.63 -10.79 -5.85
N GLY A 12 4.62 -10.88 -4.98
CA GLY A 12 5.98 -11.34 -5.34
C GLY A 12 6.12 -12.86 -5.57
N THR A 13 5.15 -13.66 -5.13
CA THR A 13 5.17 -15.14 -5.29
C THR A 13 4.02 -15.63 -6.18
N ASN A 14 2.83 -15.07 -5.95
CA ASN A 14 1.61 -15.48 -6.63
C ASN A 14 0.85 -14.27 -7.15
N THR A 15 0.16 -14.47 -8.27
CA THR A 15 -0.90 -13.61 -8.78
C THR A 15 -2.23 -14.28 -8.48
N ASP A 16 -3.07 -13.57 -7.75
CA ASP A 16 -4.38 -14.03 -7.33
C ASP A 16 -5.44 -13.27 -8.12
N ALA A 17 -6.47 -13.97 -8.59
CA ALA A 17 -7.61 -13.30 -9.23
C ALA A 17 -8.92 -13.91 -8.79
N VAL A 18 -9.96 -13.08 -8.76
CA VAL A 18 -11.33 -13.45 -8.42
C VAL A 18 -12.34 -12.78 -9.34
N VAL A 19 -13.46 -13.45 -9.59
CA VAL A 19 -14.64 -12.88 -10.25
C VAL A 19 -15.75 -12.78 -9.22
N MET A 20 -16.35 -11.60 -9.09
CA MET A 20 -17.48 -11.34 -8.19
C MET A 20 -18.69 -10.81 -8.96
N ASP A 21 -19.88 -11.17 -8.50
CA ASP A 21 -21.14 -10.59 -8.99
C ASP A 21 -21.57 -9.34 -8.20
N GLY A 22 -22.63 -8.67 -8.67
CA GLY A 22 -23.15 -7.44 -8.06
C GLY A 22 -23.81 -7.63 -6.70
N ASP A 23 -24.05 -8.88 -6.28
CA ASP A 23 -24.49 -9.25 -4.93
C ASP A 23 -23.29 -9.62 -4.03
N ASP A 24 -22.07 -9.29 -4.46
CA ASP A 24 -20.79 -9.58 -3.82
C ASP A 24 -20.49 -11.07 -3.60
N ASN A 25 -21.06 -11.96 -4.40
CA ASN A 25 -20.73 -13.38 -4.35
C ASN A 25 -19.48 -13.69 -5.18
N LEU A 26 -18.59 -14.51 -4.62
CA LEU A 26 -17.42 -15.03 -5.31
C LEU A 26 -17.83 -16.15 -6.29
N LEU A 27 -17.63 -15.94 -7.59
CA LEU A 27 -17.99 -16.90 -8.64
C LEU A 27 -16.84 -17.83 -9.02
N ALA A 28 -15.64 -17.28 -9.15
CA ALA A 28 -14.42 -18.02 -9.45
C ALA A 28 -13.22 -17.39 -8.77
N LYS A 29 -12.17 -18.18 -8.58
CA LYS A 29 -10.88 -17.74 -8.04
C LYS A 29 -9.75 -18.53 -8.69
N THR A 30 -8.60 -17.90 -8.81
CA THR A 30 -7.36 -18.57 -9.18
C THR A 30 -6.19 -18.02 -8.38
N LYS A 31 -5.15 -18.84 -8.29
CA LYS A 31 -3.85 -18.49 -7.71
C LYS A 31 -2.77 -19.10 -8.58
N THR A 32 -2.06 -18.28 -9.32
CA THR A 32 -1.00 -18.71 -10.23
C THR A 32 0.35 -18.16 -9.77
N PRO A 33 1.48 -18.81 -10.10
CA PRO A 33 2.79 -18.21 -9.86
C PRO A 33 2.94 -16.85 -10.56
N THR A 34 3.54 -15.87 -9.90
CA THR A 34 3.85 -14.58 -10.52
C THR A 34 4.92 -14.74 -11.60
N THR A 35 4.74 -14.05 -12.73
CA THR A 35 5.68 -14.01 -13.85
C THR A 35 6.60 -12.79 -13.77
N GLU A 36 7.77 -12.84 -14.44
CA GLU A 36 8.63 -11.65 -14.55
C GLU A 36 7.96 -10.54 -15.38
N ASP A 37 7.18 -10.92 -16.38
CA ASP A 37 6.40 -10.02 -17.22
C ASP A 37 4.99 -9.81 -16.61
N ILE A 38 4.66 -8.56 -16.29
CA ILE A 38 3.43 -8.19 -15.57
C ILE A 38 2.19 -8.55 -16.39
N THR A 39 2.20 -8.20 -17.68
CA THR A 39 1.08 -8.42 -18.60
C THR A 39 0.70 -9.90 -18.68
N SER A 40 1.68 -10.78 -18.88
CA SER A 40 1.43 -12.23 -18.93
C SER A 40 0.94 -12.79 -17.60
N GLY A 41 1.37 -12.25 -16.46
CA GLY A 41 0.89 -12.65 -15.14
C GLY A 41 -0.60 -12.35 -14.97
N ILE A 42 -1.00 -11.13 -15.35
CA ILE A 42 -2.40 -10.70 -15.36
C ILE A 42 -3.23 -11.57 -16.31
N LEU A 43 -2.78 -11.75 -17.55
CA LEU A 43 -3.48 -12.54 -18.57
C LEU A 43 -3.69 -14.00 -18.14
N ASN A 44 -2.65 -14.64 -17.59
CA ASN A 44 -2.75 -16.02 -17.13
C ASN A 44 -3.80 -16.18 -16.02
N ALA A 45 -3.83 -15.26 -15.06
CA ALA A 45 -4.81 -15.30 -13.98
C ALA A 45 -6.22 -15.01 -14.51
N LEU A 46 -6.36 -14.01 -15.38
CA LEU A 46 -7.60 -13.62 -16.02
C LEU A 46 -8.24 -14.76 -16.83
N ASP A 47 -7.47 -15.44 -17.67
CA ASP A 47 -7.95 -16.56 -18.49
C ASP A 47 -8.58 -17.66 -17.64
N VAL A 48 -7.91 -18.03 -16.53
CA VAL A 48 -8.39 -19.10 -15.66
C VAL A 48 -9.69 -18.71 -14.97
N VAL A 49 -9.79 -17.48 -14.43
CA VAL A 49 -11.01 -17.08 -13.70
C VAL A 49 -12.21 -16.83 -14.61
N LEU A 50 -11.99 -16.37 -15.83
CA LEU A 50 -13.06 -16.22 -16.82
C LEU A 50 -13.57 -17.58 -17.29
N ASP A 51 -12.68 -18.51 -17.62
CA ASP A 51 -13.04 -19.88 -18.01
C ASP A 51 -13.82 -20.60 -16.89
N ASP A 52 -13.39 -20.48 -15.63
CA ASP A 52 -14.03 -21.14 -14.50
C ASP A 52 -15.36 -20.49 -14.08
N SER A 53 -15.49 -19.17 -14.22
CA SER A 53 -16.74 -18.45 -13.89
C SER A 53 -17.80 -18.58 -14.99
N GLY A 54 -17.37 -18.69 -16.26
CA GLY A 54 -18.24 -18.64 -17.43
C GLY A 54 -18.82 -17.25 -17.72
N VAL A 55 -18.28 -16.20 -17.08
CA VAL A 55 -18.62 -14.79 -17.35
C VAL A 55 -17.96 -14.37 -18.66
N SER A 56 -18.70 -13.67 -19.51
CA SER A 56 -18.12 -13.13 -20.75
C SER A 56 -17.44 -11.78 -20.52
N GLU A 57 -16.44 -11.48 -21.34
CA GLU A 57 -15.64 -10.25 -21.28
C GLU A 57 -16.51 -8.99 -21.42
N ASP A 58 -17.60 -9.07 -22.20
CA ASP A 58 -18.56 -7.98 -22.43
C ASP A 58 -19.49 -7.70 -21.23
N GLU A 59 -19.46 -8.54 -20.18
CA GLU A 59 -20.28 -8.39 -18.96
C GLU A 59 -19.48 -7.85 -17.76
N LEU A 60 -18.20 -7.51 -17.96
CA LEU A 60 -17.35 -6.94 -16.92
C LEU A 60 -17.46 -5.42 -16.88
N ASP A 61 -17.88 -4.86 -15.75
CA ASP A 61 -17.96 -3.41 -15.56
C ASP A 61 -16.65 -2.83 -14.99
N TYR A 62 -15.96 -3.62 -14.15
CA TYR A 62 -14.77 -3.17 -13.42
C TYR A 62 -13.70 -4.26 -13.34
N VAL A 63 -12.44 -3.82 -13.47
CA VAL A 63 -11.27 -4.64 -13.15
C VAL A 63 -10.36 -3.84 -12.22
N MET A 64 -10.03 -4.42 -11.08
CA MET A 64 -9.20 -3.80 -10.05
C MET A 64 -7.88 -4.56 -9.88
N LEU A 65 -6.79 -3.82 -9.74
CA LEU A 65 -5.43 -4.37 -9.60
C LEU A 65 -4.76 -3.91 -8.29
N GLY A 66 -4.49 -4.86 -7.41
CA GLY A 66 -3.52 -4.71 -6.32
C GLY A 66 -2.12 -5.08 -6.81
N THR A 67 -1.09 -4.35 -6.39
CA THR A 67 0.27 -4.65 -6.83
C THR A 67 1.34 -4.31 -5.80
N THR A 68 2.42 -5.09 -5.83
CA THR A 68 3.61 -4.88 -4.99
C THR A 68 4.76 -4.17 -5.72
N HIS A 69 4.59 -3.75 -6.98
CA HIS A 69 5.67 -3.17 -7.79
C HIS A 69 6.34 -1.95 -7.16
N ALA A 70 5.55 -0.99 -6.64
CA ALA A 70 6.12 0.20 -5.99
C ALA A 70 6.94 -0.16 -4.74
N THR A 71 6.44 -1.07 -3.90
CA THR A 71 7.16 -1.57 -2.73
C THR A 71 8.47 -2.23 -3.14
N ASN A 72 8.45 -3.10 -4.15
CA ASN A 72 9.63 -3.84 -4.61
C ASN A 72 10.66 -2.92 -5.27
N ALA A 73 10.23 -1.94 -6.06
CA ALA A 73 11.12 -0.96 -6.68
C ALA A 73 11.92 -0.18 -5.62
N ILE A 74 11.26 0.25 -4.54
CA ILE A 74 11.94 0.92 -3.42
C ILE A 74 12.87 -0.06 -2.72
N THR A 75 12.42 -1.25 -2.30
CA THR A 75 13.24 -2.17 -1.49
C THR A 75 14.45 -2.71 -2.26
N GLU A 76 14.31 -2.94 -3.57
CA GLU A 76 15.38 -3.46 -4.43
C GLU A 76 16.25 -2.38 -5.07
N ARG A 77 15.90 -1.09 -4.91
CA ARG A 77 16.57 0.06 -5.55
C ARG A 77 16.57 -0.03 -7.09
N ARG A 78 15.44 -0.43 -7.70
CA ARG A 78 15.35 -0.76 -9.13
C ARG A 78 14.21 -0.02 -9.82
N GLY A 79 14.48 0.41 -11.06
CA GLY A 79 13.51 1.12 -11.89
C GLY A 79 13.14 2.51 -11.35
N LEU A 80 13.88 3.00 -10.35
CA LEU A 80 13.65 4.31 -9.76
C LEU A 80 14.18 5.41 -10.69
N ASN A 81 13.38 6.45 -10.87
CA ASN A 81 13.74 7.65 -11.61
C ASN A 81 14.84 8.44 -10.90
N GLU A 82 15.72 9.10 -11.66
CA GLU A 82 16.54 10.18 -11.12
C GLU A 82 15.64 11.38 -10.81
N VAL A 83 15.74 11.92 -9.60
CA VAL A 83 14.80 12.95 -9.11
C VAL A 83 15.51 14.25 -8.76
N GLY A 84 15.05 15.36 -9.34
CA GLY A 84 15.38 16.71 -8.89
C GLY A 84 14.58 17.08 -7.63
N VAL A 85 15.18 16.97 -6.45
CA VAL A 85 14.56 17.27 -5.16
C VAL A 85 14.79 18.74 -4.80
N ILE A 86 13.70 19.52 -4.79
CA ILE A 86 13.72 20.96 -4.56
C ILE A 86 12.95 21.29 -3.27
N ARG A 87 13.66 21.80 -2.27
CA ARG A 87 13.06 22.35 -1.04
C ARG A 87 12.98 23.87 -1.11
N ILE A 88 11.80 24.44 -0.93
CA ILE A 88 11.58 25.88 -0.76
C ILE A 88 11.50 26.19 0.74
N GLY A 89 12.47 26.94 1.26
CA GLY A 89 12.55 27.21 2.71
C GLY A 89 13.82 27.92 3.19
N ALA A 90 14.68 28.38 2.27
CA ALA A 90 15.83 29.17 2.65
C ALA A 90 15.41 30.57 3.16
N PRO A 91 16.10 31.10 4.18
CA PRO A 91 17.30 30.54 4.82
C PRO A 91 17.03 29.57 5.98
N ALA A 92 15.79 29.37 6.41
CA ALA A 92 15.47 28.65 7.65
C ALA A 92 15.84 27.16 7.64
N THR A 93 15.76 26.49 6.49
CA THR A 93 15.91 25.03 6.38
C THR A 93 17.27 24.55 5.90
N GLN A 94 18.30 25.40 5.90
CA GLN A 94 19.60 25.08 5.30
C GLN A 94 20.47 24.11 6.13
N SER A 95 20.15 23.92 7.42
CA SER A 95 20.98 23.10 8.32
C SER A 95 20.85 21.59 8.09
N ILE A 96 19.70 21.15 7.55
CA ILE A 96 19.41 19.74 7.24
C ILE A 96 19.15 19.65 5.75
N ARG A 97 19.99 18.93 5.02
CA ARG A 97 19.82 18.72 3.58
C ARG A 97 18.67 17.73 3.29
N PRO A 98 17.97 17.83 2.16
CA PRO A 98 17.12 16.75 1.69
C PRO A 98 17.87 15.42 1.62
N LEU A 99 17.16 14.31 1.81
CA LEU A 99 17.68 12.94 1.75
C LEU A 99 18.75 12.58 2.81
N LEU A 100 18.98 13.42 3.83
CA LEU A 100 20.09 13.22 4.78
C LEU A 100 20.05 11.88 5.54
N GLU A 101 18.86 11.41 5.91
CA GLU A 101 18.67 10.15 6.65
C GLU A 101 18.43 8.95 5.74
N TRP A 102 18.53 9.11 4.41
CA TRP A 102 18.31 8.01 3.47
C TRP A 102 19.52 7.06 3.47
N PRO A 103 19.29 5.76 3.20
CA PRO A 103 20.37 4.86 2.82
C PRO A 103 21.13 5.39 1.60
N ASP A 104 22.48 5.31 1.65
CA ASP A 104 23.33 5.84 0.58
C ASP A 104 23.01 5.22 -0.79
N ASP A 105 22.69 3.93 -0.83
CA ASP A 105 22.34 3.18 -2.05
C ASP A 105 21.01 3.65 -2.65
N LEU A 106 20.00 3.95 -1.82
CA LEU A 106 18.72 4.48 -2.28
C LEU A 106 18.86 5.95 -2.74
N ALA A 107 19.63 6.76 -2.02
CA ALA A 107 19.89 8.14 -2.41
C ALA A 107 20.67 8.22 -3.74
N GLU A 108 21.62 7.30 -3.96
CA GLU A 108 22.34 7.16 -5.24
C GLU A 108 21.42 6.67 -6.36
N ALA A 109 20.51 5.73 -6.07
CA ALA A 109 19.56 5.21 -7.06
C ALA A 109 18.60 6.28 -7.62
N ILE A 110 18.30 7.35 -6.85
CA ILE A 110 17.50 8.50 -7.31
C ILE A 110 18.34 9.70 -7.76
N GLY A 111 19.67 9.54 -7.88
CA GLY A 111 20.59 10.54 -8.45
C GLY A 111 21.13 11.61 -7.48
N ASN A 112 20.61 11.72 -6.25
CA ASN A 112 21.06 12.68 -5.22
C ASN A 112 21.07 14.16 -5.67
N ASN A 113 20.18 14.52 -6.60
CA ASN A 113 20.04 15.88 -7.12
C ASN A 113 19.19 16.72 -6.16
N VAL A 114 19.82 17.46 -5.24
CA VAL A 114 19.13 18.20 -4.18
C VAL A 114 19.43 19.69 -4.18
N ALA A 115 18.40 20.50 -3.98
CA ALA A 115 18.52 21.96 -3.85
C ALA A 115 17.62 22.51 -2.74
N ILE A 116 18.10 23.55 -2.05
CA ILE A 116 17.32 24.33 -1.09
C ILE A 116 17.29 25.77 -1.59
N LEU A 117 16.09 26.26 -1.93
CA LEU A 117 15.85 27.54 -2.56
C LEU A 117 15.12 28.51 -1.63
N ASP A 118 15.19 29.79 -1.98
CA ASP A 118 14.55 30.90 -1.27
C ASP A 118 13.03 30.81 -1.34
N GLY A 119 12.40 31.06 -0.20
CA GLY A 119 10.95 31.13 -0.09
C GLY A 119 10.43 30.42 1.15
N GLY A 120 9.21 29.94 1.03
CA GLY A 120 8.49 29.20 2.05
C GLY A 120 7.58 30.10 2.89
N HIS A 121 6.87 29.47 3.80
CA HIS A 121 5.92 30.14 4.66
C HIS A 121 6.26 29.89 6.12
N GLU A 122 5.73 30.75 6.97
CA GLU A 122 5.64 30.53 8.40
C GLU A 122 4.43 29.61 8.68
N PHE A 123 4.39 29.08 9.90
CA PHE A 123 3.33 28.20 10.37
C PHE A 123 1.92 28.79 10.33
N ASP A 124 1.81 30.11 10.17
CA ASP A 124 0.56 30.86 10.07
C ASP A 124 0.26 31.37 8.64
N GLY A 125 0.98 30.83 7.64
CA GLY A 125 0.77 31.15 6.22
C GLY A 125 1.34 32.50 5.76
N ARG A 126 1.98 33.27 6.65
CA ARG A 126 2.78 34.44 6.24
C ARG A 126 4.01 33.98 5.47
N LEU A 127 4.50 34.82 4.56
CA LEU A 127 5.74 34.53 3.83
C LEU A 127 6.93 34.51 4.78
N LEU A 128 7.71 33.43 4.73
CA LEU A 128 9.02 33.34 5.37
C LEU A 128 10.05 34.16 4.59
N ASN A 129 10.05 33.97 3.27
CA ASN A 129 10.84 34.71 2.29
C ASN A 129 10.10 34.74 0.95
N ASP A 130 10.43 35.69 0.08
CA ASP A 130 9.89 35.72 -1.28
C ASP A 130 10.53 34.58 -2.11
N LEU A 131 9.74 33.98 -3.02
CA LEU A 131 10.25 32.99 -3.97
C LEU A 131 11.14 33.68 -5.03
N ASP A 132 12.40 33.27 -5.15
CA ASP A 132 13.28 33.71 -6.23
C ASP A 132 13.06 32.85 -7.48
N GLU A 133 12.17 33.33 -8.34
CA GLU A 133 11.80 32.70 -9.59
C GLU A 133 12.96 32.43 -10.58
N GLU A 134 14.01 33.26 -10.59
CA GLU A 134 15.18 33.05 -11.45
C GLU A 134 16.11 32.00 -10.85
N GLN A 135 16.24 31.97 -9.52
CA GLN A 135 16.94 30.91 -8.80
C GLN A 135 16.30 29.54 -9.07
N VAL A 136 14.97 29.45 -9.05
CA VAL A 136 14.24 28.22 -9.40
C VAL A 136 14.58 27.80 -10.83
N ARG A 137 14.43 28.69 -11.82
CA ARG A 137 14.74 28.37 -13.23
C ARG A 137 16.18 27.93 -13.42
N ALA A 138 17.13 28.59 -12.77
CA ALA A 138 18.54 28.21 -12.83
C ALA A 138 18.77 26.80 -12.26
N GLN A 139 18.11 26.46 -11.15
CA GLN A 139 18.21 25.14 -10.55
C GLN A 139 17.56 24.05 -11.40
N VAL A 140 16.39 24.33 -11.98
CA VAL A 140 15.70 23.40 -12.89
C VAL A 140 16.57 23.10 -14.11
N ARG A 141 17.25 24.10 -14.68
CA ARG A 141 18.20 23.89 -15.79
C ARG A 141 19.42 23.05 -15.37
N GLU A 142 19.85 23.12 -14.12
CA GLU A 142 20.92 22.26 -13.60
C GLU A 142 20.45 20.80 -13.46
N PHE A 143 19.17 20.60 -13.16
CA PHE A 143 18.52 19.29 -13.07
C PHE A 143 17.82 18.88 -14.37
N ALA A 144 18.14 19.47 -15.53
CA ALA A 144 17.38 19.25 -16.76
C ALA A 144 17.39 17.80 -17.28
N ASP A 145 18.36 16.98 -16.86
CA ASP A 145 18.52 15.59 -17.28
C ASP A 145 17.85 14.59 -16.32
N VAL A 146 17.19 15.05 -15.24
CA VAL A 146 16.45 14.15 -14.32
C VAL A 146 15.15 13.67 -14.95
N ASP A 147 14.68 12.51 -14.52
CA ASP A 147 13.45 11.91 -15.02
C ASP A 147 12.18 12.53 -14.39
N ALA A 148 12.27 13.03 -13.15
CA ALA A 148 11.15 13.63 -12.42
C ALA A 148 11.58 14.69 -11.39
N PHE A 149 10.64 15.51 -10.93
CA PHE A 149 10.88 16.51 -9.87
C PHE A 149 10.04 16.25 -8.62
N ALA A 150 10.63 16.51 -7.46
CA ALA A 150 9.95 16.53 -6.17
C ALA A 150 10.08 17.91 -5.54
N VAL A 151 8.95 18.58 -5.28
CA VAL A 151 8.90 19.95 -4.77
C VAL A 151 8.28 19.96 -3.39
N THR A 152 9.00 20.48 -2.40
CA THR A 152 8.52 20.62 -1.02
C THR A 152 8.74 22.04 -0.51
N SER A 153 7.70 22.68 0.01
CA SER A 153 7.76 23.97 0.68
C SER A 153 7.46 23.84 2.18
N VAL A 154 8.16 24.63 2.99
CA VAL A 154 7.89 24.73 4.43
C VAL A 154 6.45 25.23 4.64
N PHE A 155 5.68 24.48 5.43
CA PHE A 155 4.25 24.72 5.70
C PHE A 155 3.33 24.74 4.46
N SER A 156 3.66 23.99 3.40
CA SER A 156 2.76 23.82 2.26
C SER A 156 1.35 23.28 2.56
N PRO A 157 1.12 22.44 3.61
CA PRO A 157 -0.26 22.06 3.99
C PRO A 157 -1.11 23.22 4.53
N VAL A 158 -0.49 24.34 4.91
CA VAL A 158 -1.18 25.59 5.26
C VAL A 158 -1.38 26.45 4.01
N ARG A 159 -0.35 26.53 3.16
CA ARG A 159 -0.34 27.37 1.96
C ARG A 159 0.65 26.84 0.92
N ASP A 160 0.13 26.45 -0.23
CA ASP A 160 0.84 25.70 -1.28
C ASP A 160 1.26 26.54 -2.51
N ASP A 161 1.04 27.86 -2.47
CA ASP A 161 1.26 28.75 -3.62
C ASP A 161 2.71 28.73 -4.15
N HIS A 162 3.70 28.55 -3.28
CA HIS A 162 5.09 28.34 -3.72
C HIS A 162 5.33 26.99 -4.40
N GLU A 163 4.72 25.90 -3.92
CA GLU A 163 4.87 24.59 -4.59
C GLU A 163 4.21 24.62 -5.96
N THR A 164 3.00 25.19 -6.03
CA THR A 164 2.26 25.38 -7.27
C THR A 164 3.07 26.21 -8.25
N ARG A 165 3.62 27.36 -7.81
CA ARG A 165 4.41 28.23 -8.69
C ARG A 165 5.68 27.53 -9.17
N VAL A 166 6.40 26.83 -8.31
CA VAL A 166 7.61 26.11 -8.71
C VAL A 166 7.29 25.00 -9.71
N ALA A 167 6.18 24.27 -9.54
CA ALA A 167 5.74 23.27 -10.51
C ALA A 167 5.44 23.90 -11.89
N GLU A 168 4.81 25.08 -11.95
CA GLU A 168 4.64 25.83 -13.20
C GLU A 168 5.99 26.18 -13.83
N LEU A 169 6.95 26.65 -13.03
CA LEU A 169 8.29 27.01 -13.51
C LEU A 169 9.07 25.81 -14.06
N ILE A 170 8.92 24.65 -13.44
CA ILE A 170 9.51 23.41 -13.95
C ILE A 170 8.93 23.10 -15.33
N ARG A 171 7.60 23.10 -15.48
CA ARG A 171 6.95 22.87 -16.79
C ARG A 171 7.37 23.88 -17.86
N GLU A 172 7.52 25.16 -17.49
CA GLU A 172 8.00 26.21 -18.40
C GLU A 172 9.42 25.91 -18.94
N GLU A 173 10.30 25.30 -18.15
CA GLU A 173 11.71 25.07 -18.50
C GLU A 173 11.98 23.71 -19.16
N VAL A 174 11.31 22.63 -18.72
CA VAL A 174 11.58 21.26 -19.20
C VAL A 174 10.42 20.60 -19.95
N GLY A 175 9.24 21.22 -19.97
CA GLY A 175 8.05 20.73 -20.67
C GLY A 175 7.01 20.06 -19.75
N ASP A 176 5.82 19.83 -20.30
CA ASP A 176 4.66 19.31 -19.56
C ASP A 176 4.72 17.80 -19.29
N ASP A 177 5.56 17.06 -20.03
CA ASP A 177 5.65 15.60 -19.95
C ASP A 177 6.47 15.11 -18.75
N VAL A 178 7.25 15.98 -18.10
CA VAL A 178 8.08 15.60 -16.96
C VAL A 178 7.20 15.46 -15.71
N PRO A 179 7.22 14.31 -15.00
CA PRO A 179 6.46 14.14 -13.77
C PRO A 179 6.94 15.09 -12.66
N ILE A 180 5.98 15.73 -11.99
CA ILE A 180 6.24 16.64 -10.86
C ILE A 180 5.37 16.20 -9.69
N SER A 181 6.01 15.85 -8.58
CA SER A 181 5.36 15.58 -7.30
C SER A 181 5.45 16.82 -6.41
N VAL A 182 4.30 17.32 -5.94
CA VAL A 182 4.22 18.41 -4.96
C VAL A 182 3.79 17.85 -3.61
N SER A 183 4.41 18.36 -2.55
CA SER A 183 4.35 17.71 -1.25
C SER A 183 2.99 17.87 -0.55
N ASN A 184 2.27 18.97 -0.80
CA ASN A 184 0.94 19.24 -0.24
C ASN A 184 -0.12 18.18 -0.63
N GLU A 185 0.08 17.48 -1.74
CA GLU A 185 -0.85 16.44 -2.24
C GLU A 185 -0.52 15.02 -1.72
N ILE A 186 0.63 14.82 -1.07
CA ILE A 186 1.14 13.48 -0.73
C ILE A 186 1.13 13.20 0.77
N GLY A 187 1.69 14.13 1.56
CA GLY A 187 1.92 13.89 2.98
C GLY A 187 1.45 15.04 3.85
N SER A 188 1.42 14.77 5.15
CA SER A 188 0.84 15.67 6.14
C SER A 188 1.86 16.62 6.78
N VAL A 189 1.55 17.18 7.95
CA VAL A 189 2.46 18.02 8.72
C VAL A 189 3.74 17.23 9.07
N GLY A 190 4.90 17.87 8.88
CA GLY A 190 6.22 17.25 9.01
C GLY A 190 7.04 17.49 7.74
N LEU A 191 8.10 18.30 7.83
CA LEU A 191 8.84 18.72 6.64
C LEU A 191 9.65 17.57 6.03
N LEU A 192 10.41 16.84 6.86
CA LEU A 192 11.36 15.83 6.37
C LEU A 192 10.64 14.59 5.86
N GLU A 193 9.69 14.08 6.64
CA GLU A 193 8.91 12.90 6.28
C GLU A 193 8.04 13.13 5.04
N ARG A 194 7.49 14.33 4.88
CA ARG A 194 6.72 14.71 3.68
C ARG A 194 7.62 14.89 2.47
N GLU A 195 8.77 15.53 2.63
CA GLU A 195 9.77 15.66 1.56
C GLU A 195 10.22 14.27 1.09
N ASN A 196 10.48 13.36 2.02
CA ASN A 196 10.86 11.99 1.72
C ASN A 196 9.79 11.27 0.90
N ALA A 197 8.52 11.35 1.32
CA ALA A 197 7.40 10.75 0.59
C ALA A 197 7.25 11.35 -0.82
N THR A 198 7.46 12.66 -0.96
CA THR A 198 7.38 13.37 -2.25
C THR A 198 8.51 12.93 -3.20
N ALA A 199 9.72 12.76 -2.67
CA ALA A 199 10.86 12.25 -3.43
C ALA A 199 10.65 10.79 -3.88
N LEU A 200 10.14 9.92 -2.99
CA LEU A 200 9.80 8.54 -3.33
C LEU A 200 8.69 8.46 -4.37
N ASN A 201 7.66 9.30 -4.27
CA ASN A 201 6.59 9.35 -5.27
C ASN A 201 7.13 9.70 -6.66
N ALA A 202 7.94 10.76 -6.75
CA ALA A 202 8.57 11.16 -8.01
C ALA A 202 9.46 10.04 -8.59
N ALA A 203 10.22 9.36 -7.73
CA ALA A 203 11.08 8.24 -8.09
C ALA A 203 10.31 7.05 -8.68
N LEU A 204 9.03 6.88 -8.32
CA LEU A 204 8.20 5.74 -8.69
C LEU A 204 7.33 5.95 -9.93
N THR A 205 7.25 7.16 -10.48
CA THR A 205 6.30 7.49 -11.57
C THR A 205 6.49 6.63 -12.83
N SER A 206 7.72 6.26 -13.19
CA SER A 206 7.97 5.34 -14.32
C SER A 206 7.54 3.91 -14.02
N VAL A 207 7.83 3.40 -12.82
CA VAL A 207 7.38 2.06 -12.37
C VAL A 207 5.85 1.96 -12.41
N ALA A 208 5.17 3.02 -11.97
CA ALA A 208 3.72 3.12 -12.00
C ALA A 208 3.17 3.10 -13.43
N SER A 209 3.80 3.87 -14.32
CA SER A 209 3.42 3.95 -15.73
C SER A 209 3.59 2.60 -16.44
N GLU A 210 4.68 1.88 -16.17
CA GLU A 210 4.89 0.53 -16.71
C GLU A 210 3.83 -0.45 -16.23
N ALA A 211 3.52 -0.47 -14.92
CA ALA A 211 2.47 -1.33 -14.37
C ALA A 211 1.07 -0.99 -14.91
N ALA A 212 0.75 0.31 -15.02
CA ALA A 212 -0.52 0.77 -15.60
C ALA A 212 -0.66 0.38 -17.07
N ASN A 213 0.39 0.57 -17.87
CA ASN A 213 0.37 0.19 -19.28
C ASN A 213 0.23 -1.33 -19.47
N ALA A 214 0.94 -2.13 -18.67
CA ALA A 214 0.79 -3.58 -18.68
C ALA A 214 -0.63 -4.03 -18.33
N PHE A 215 -1.25 -3.35 -17.37
CA PHE A 215 -2.63 -3.62 -16.98
C PHE A 215 -3.62 -3.30 -18.10
N VAL A 216 -3.50 -2.12 -18.73
CA VAL A 216 -4.35 -1.72 -19.87
C VAL A 216 -4.15 -2.66 -21.06
N GLU A 217 -2.90 -3.00 -21.40
CA GLU A 217 -2.57 -3.90 -22.50
C GLU A 217 -3.19 -5.30 -22.30
N ALA A 218 -3.17 -5.82 -21.07
CA ALA A 218 -3.80 -7.09 -20.76
C ALA A 218 -5.32 -7.09 -21.01
N MET A 219 -6.01 -5.97 -20.72
CA MET A 219 -7.45 -5.83 -20.97
C MET A 219 -7.73 -5.71 -22.47
N ASP A 220 -6.94 -4.89 -23.18
CA ASP A 220 -7.06 -4.70 -24.64
C ASP A 220 -6.84 -6.02 -25.41
N GLU A 221 -5.88 -6.86 -24.98
CA GLU A 221 -5.62 -8.17 -25.59
C GLU A 221 -6.80 -9.15 -25.47
N ARG A 222 -7.65 -8.98 -24.46
CA ARG A 222 -8.86 -9.78 -24.24
C ARG A 222 -10.14 -9.09 -24.71
N GLY A 223 -10.03 -7.85 -25.19
CA GLY A 223 -11.19 -7.07 -25.63
C GLY A 223 -12.14 -6.71 -24.48
N ILE A 224 -11.61 -6.59 -23.26
CA ILE A 224 -12.39 -6.19 -22.08
C ILE A 224 -12.49 -4.66 -22.06
N ASP A 225 -13.71 -4.13 -22.19
CA ASP A 225 -14.02 -2.70 -22.12
C ASP A 225 -14.61 -2.36 -20.75
N ALA A 226 -13.77 -2.45 -19.71
CA ALA A 226 -14.15 -2.24 -18.30
C ALA A 226 -13.41 -1.05 -17.68
N ASN A 227 -13.98 -0.47 -16.62
CA ASN A 227 -13.31 0.58 -15.86
C ASN A 227 -12.17 -0.01 -14.99
N LEU A 228 -10.99 0.59 -15.08
CA LEU A 228 -9.78 0.07 -14.44
C LEU A 228 -9.40 0.87 -13.20
N TYR A 229 -9.12 0.17 -12.11
CA TYR A 229 -8.73 0.75 -10.83
C TYR A 229 -7.51 0.07 -10.23
N PHE A 230 -6.74 0.81 -9.45
CA PHE A 230 -5.68 0.29 -8.59
C PHE A 230 -6.11 0.27 -7.13
N GLY A 231 -5.66 -0.74 -6.39
CA GLY A 231 -5.78 -0.78 -4.93
C GLY A 231 -4.83 0.20 -4.26
N GLN A 232 -5.35 0.95 -3.28
CA GLN A 232 -4.60 1.86 -2.42
C GLN A 232 -4.16 1.15 -1.13
N ASN A 233 -3.21 1.75 -0.44
CA ASN A 233 -2.68 1.29 0.83
C ASN A 233 -3.57 1.55 2.06
N ASP A 234 -4.77 2.08 1.84
CA ASP A 234 -5.80 2.30 2.86
C ASP A 234 -7.03 1.40 2.65
N GLY A 235 -6.92 0.43 1.75
CA GLY A 235 -7.99 -0.51 1.40
C GLY A 235 -9.04 0.03 0.44
N THR A 236 -8.80 1.18 -0.21
CA THR A 236 -9.69 1.80 -1.20
C THR A 236 -9.15 1.70 -2.62
N LEU A 237 -9.87 2.23 -3.61
CA LEU A 237 -9.51 2.24 -5.03
C LEU A 237 -9.11 3.63 -5.51
N MET A 238 -8.24 3.68 -6.51
CA MET A 238 -7.87 4.88 -7.26
C MET A 238 -7.90 4.61 -8.77
N SER A 239 -8.15 5.62 -9.58
CA SER A 239 -8.07 5.49 -11.04
C SER A 239 -6.64 5.23 -11.51
N VAL A 240 -6.49 4.70 -12.72
CA VAL A 240 -5.17 4.47 -13.34
C VAL A 240 -4.35 5.77 -13.44
N ASP A 241 -4.98 6.87 -13.86
CA ASP A 241 -4.31 8.18 -13.96
C ASP A 241 -3.81 8.68 -12.59
N TYR A 242 -4.60 8.45 -11.54
CA TYR A 242 -4.21 8.81 -10.18
C TYR A 242 -3.07 7.93 -9.66
N ALA A 243 -3.06 6.64 -9.98
CA ALA A 243 -1.99 5.71 -9.62
C ALA A 243 -0.65 6.06 -10.29
N ILE A 244 -0.67 6.54 -11.54
CA ILE A 244 0.53 7.04 -12.23
C ILE A 244 1.06 8.32 -11.57
N ARG A 245 0.15 9.23 -11.17
CA ARG A 245 0.53 10.49 -10.53
C ARG A 245 1.02 10.30 -9.09
N TYR A 246 0.41 9.39 -8.35
CA TYR A 246 0.69 9.16 -6.93
C TYR A 246 0.97 7.68 -6.58
N PRO A 247 1.96 7.04 -7.22
CA PRO A 247 2.27 5.63 -6.98
C PRO A 247 2.67 5.31 -5.55
N ILE A 248 3.10 6.32 -4.78
CA ILE A 248 3.44 6.14 -3.37
C ILE A 248 2.28 5.54 -2.56
N PHE A 249 1.03 5.82 -2.93
CA PHE A 249 -0.17 5.26 -2.27
C PHE A 249 -0.47 3.81 -2.66
N THR A 250 0.24 3.24 -3.63
CA THR A 250 0.15 1.80 -3.96
C THR A 250 1.11 0.96 -3.10
N VAL A 251 2.05 1.60 -2.39
CA VAL A 251 2.98 0.92 -1.49
C VAL A 251 2.22 0.29 -0.33
N ALA A 252 2.41 -1.01 -0.14
CA ALA A 252 1.64 -1.83 0.81
C ALA A 252 0.12 -1.94 0.51
N SER A 253 -0.29 -1.78 -0.75
CA SER A 253 -1.66 -2.11 -1.19
C SER A 253 -2.00 -3.58 -1.00
N GLY A 254 -1.11 -4.51 -1.33
CA GLY A 254 -1.33 -5.96 -1.16
C GLY A 254 -1.76 -6.36 0.26
N PRO A 255 -0.98 -6.04 1.30
CA PRO A 255 -1.38 -6.29 2.69
C PRO A 255 -2.69 -5.58 3.09
N SER A 256 -2.95 -4.37 2.57
CA SER A 256 -4.21 -3.64 2.81
C SER A 256 -5.41 -4.36 2.20
N ASN A 257 -5.23 -4.90 0.98
CA ASN A 257 -6.21 -5.71 0.30
C ASN A 257 -6.46 -7.01 1.07
N SER A 258 -5.42 -7.67 1.58
CA SER A 258 -5.58 -8.85 2.44
C SER A 258 -6.39 -8.54 3.70
N VAL A 259 -6.15 -7.40 4.33
CA VAL A 259 -6.93 -6.95 5.51
C VAL A 259 -8.40 -6.73 5.13
N ARG A 260 -8.68 -6.02 4.02
CA ARG A 260 -10.04 -5.79 3.50
C ARG A 260 -10.76 -7.11 3.21
N GLY A 261 -10.13 -8.01 2.46
CA GLY A 261 -10.75 -9.27 2.08
C GLY A 261 -10.90 -10.22 3.25
N ALA A 262 -9.96 -10.26 4.19
CA ALA A 262 -10.10 -11.05 5.42
C ALA A 262 -11.29 -10.57 6.25
N ALA A 263 -11.45 -9.25 6.41
CA ALA A 263 -12.60 -8.67 7.11
C ALA A 263 -13.91 -9.03 6.42
N TYR A 264 -13.97 -8.90 5.09
CA TYR A 264 -15.12 -9.26 4.27
C TYR A 264 -15.49 -10.75 4.40
N LEU A 265 -14.54 -11.65 4.15
CA LEU A 265 -14.76 -13.09 4.16
C LEU A 265 -15.12 -13.64 5.54
N SER A 266 -14.67 -12.99 6.62
CA SER A 266 -14.94 -13.42 8.00
C SER A 266 -16.11 -12.69 8.66
N ALA A 267 -16.62 -11.62 8.05
CA ALA A 267 -17.56 -10.66 8.65
C ALA A 267 -17.04 -10.04 9.96
N VAL A 268 -15.72 -9.94 10.13
CA VAL A 268 -15.07 -9.31 11.28
C VAL A 268 -14.66 -7.89 10.89
N GLU A 269 -15.42 -6.90 11.36
CA GLU A 269 -15.14 -5.49 11.08
C GLU A 269 -14.02 -4.91 11.96
N ASN A 270 -13.79 -5.48 13.15
CA ASN A 270 -12.83 -4.99 14.12
C ASN A 270 -12.03 -6.15 14.72
N GLY A 271 -10.71 -6.17 14.49
CA GLY A 271 -9.87 -7.29 14.90
C GLY A 271 -8.44 -7.20 14.37
N ILE A 272 -7.72 -8.31 14.50
CA ILE A 272 -6.37 -8.47 13.96
C ILE A 272 -6.41 -9.46 12.80
N ILE A 273 -5.76 -9.11 11.70
CA ILE A 273 -5.59 -9.96 10.54
C ILE A 273 -4.17 -10.51 10.55
N VAL A 274 -4.03 -11.81 10.30
CA VAL A 274 -2.75 -12.50 10.13
C VAL A 274 -2.76 -13.11 8.74
N ASP A 275 -2.16 -12.42 7.77
CA ASP A 275 -2.01 -12.91 6.40
C ASP A 275 -0.68 -13.65 6.25
N VAL A 276 -0.74 -14.94 5.96
CA VAL A 276 0.44 -15.80 5.87
C VAL A 276 0.69 -16.15 4.41
N GLY A 277 1.74 -15.58 3.84
CA GLY A 277 2.19 -15.85 2.48
C GLY A 277 3.22 -16.98 2.38
N GLY A 278 3.88 -17.05 1.22
CA GLY A 278 4.97 -17.99 0.97
C GLY A 278 6.31 -17.58 1.61
N THR A 279 6.53 -16.29 1.86
CA THR A 279 7.80 -15.75 2.38
C THR A 279 7.63 -15.05 3.72
N THR A 280 6.50 -14.37 3.90
CA THR A 280 6.24 -13.47 5.02
C THR A 280 4.86 -13.70 5.59
N THR A 281 4.69 -13.25 6.84
CA THR A 281 3.40 -13.12 7.52
C THR A 281 3.21 -11.65 7.83
N ASP A 282 2.11 -11.08 7.38
CA ASP A 282 1.73 -9.70 7.64
C ASP A 282 0.64 -9.69 8.72
N VAL A 283 0.91 -9.03 9.84
CA VAL A 283 -0.04 -8.85 10.93
C VAL A 283 -0.54 -7.41 10.90
N GLY A 284 -1.82 -7.21 10.64
CA GLY A 284 -2.45 -5.89 10.53
C GLY A 284 -3.68 -5.78 11.45
N ALA A 285 -4.11 -4.57 11.75
CA ALA A 285 -5.40 -4.35 12.41
C ALA A 285 -6.46 -3.90 11.41
N VAL A 286 -7.69 -4.37 11.60
CA VAL A 286 -8.88 -3.87 10.91
C VAL A 286 -9.76 -3.08 11.87
N THR A 287 -10.30 -1.96 11.42
CA THR A 287 -11.28 -1.14 12.15
C THR A 287 -12.38 -0.73 11.18
N GLU A 288 -13.63 -1.02 11.53
CA GLU A 288 -14.80 -0.78 10.68
C GLU A 288 -14.65 -1.35 9.24
N GLY A 289 -13.97 -2.49 9.10
CA GLY A 289 -13.73 -3.13 7.81
C GLY A 289 -12.60 -2.50 6.98
N PHE A 290 -11.94 -1.45 7.46
CA PHE A 290 -10.78 -0.83 6.82
C PHE A 290 -9.47 -1.15 7.54
N PRO A 291 -8.33 -1.21 6.82
CA PRO A 291 -7.02 -1.27 7.46
C PRO A 291 -6.83 -0.09 8.41
N ARG A 292 -6.42 -0.37 9.65
CA ARG A 292 -6.09 0.68 10.61
C ARG A 292 -4.87 1.44 10.11
N GLU A 293 -4.99 2.76 9.99
CA GLU A 293 -3.85 3.59 9.65
C GLU A 293 -2.82 3.67 10.80
N SER A 294 -1.54 3.75 10.43
CA SER A 294 -0.49 3.97 11.42
C SER A 294 -0.54 5.40 11.96
N SER A 295 -0.48 5.54 13.29
CA SER A 295 -0.43 6.84 13.97
C SER A 295 0.98 7.46 14.03
N VAL A 296 1.98 6.77 13.50
CA VAL A 296 3.40 7.15 13.56
C VAL A 296 3.99 7.16 12.16
N ALA A 297 5.07 7.92 11.96
CA ALA A 297 5.82 7.88 10.70
C ALA A 297 6.25 6.45 10.38
N VAL A 298 5.96 5.99 9.17
CA VAL A 298 6.26 4.64 8.69
C VAL A 298 7.55 4.68 7.87
N GLU A 299 8.37 3.64 8.03
CA GLU A 299 9.61 3.47 7.28
C GLU A 299 9.37 2.59 6.04
N ILE A 300 9.72 3.12 4.87
CA ILE A 300 9.65 2.40 3.59
C ILE A 300 11.03 2.43 2.97
N GLY A 301 11.61 1.25 2.72
CA GLY A 301 13.00 1.16 2.29
C GLY A 301 13.97 1.86 3.25
N GLU A 302 13.66 1.84 4.55
CA GLU A 302 14.41 2.52 5.64
C GLU A 302 14.29 4.06 5.63
N VAL A 303 13.40 4.61 4.80
CA VAL A 303 13.11 6.05 4.76
C VAL A 303 11.83 6.35 5.53
N LYS A 304 11.90 7.28 6.48
CA LYS A 304 10.73 7.75 7.24
C LYS A 304 9.82 8.63 6.40
N THR A 305 8.54 8.33 6.42
CA THR A 305 7.49 9.02 5.65
C THR A 305 6.26 9.29 6.51
N ASN A 306 5.40 10.23 6.10
CA ASN A 306 4.21 10.65 6.87
C ASN A 306 2.92 10.70 6.02
N PHE A 307 2.83 9.85 5.00
CA PHE A 307 1.61 9.62 4.27
C PHE A 307 0.86 8.40 4.83
N ARG A 308 -0.37 8.21 4.38
CA ARG A 308 -1.27 7.14 4.79
C ARG A 308 -0.60 5.79 4.57
N MET A 309 -0.50 4.99 5.61
CA MET A 309 0.05 3.63 5.54
C MET A 309 -0.70 2.74 6.52
N PRO A 310 -0.96 1.49 6.14
CA PRO A 310 -1.63 0.56 7.02
C PRO A 310 -0.67 0.18 8.17
N ASP A 311 -1.20 0.06 9.37
CA ASP A 311 -0.43 -0.40 10.54
C ASP A 311 -0.22 -1.91 10.45
N ILE A 312 0.91 -2.29 9.84
CA ILE A 312 1.24 -3.68 9.52
C ILE A 312 2.62 -4.02 10.04
N ILE A 313 2.73 -5.20 10.66
CA ILE A 313 3.98 -5.79 11.10
C ILE A 313 4.26 -7.02 10.24
N ALA A 314 5.31 -6.94 9.42
CA ALA A 314 5.80 -8.07 8.65
C ALA A 314 6.75 -8.95 9.47
N ILE A 315 6.59 -10.26 9.35
CA ILE A 315 7.46 -11.29 9.93
C ILE A 315 7.99 -12.16 8.80
N GLY A 316 9.28 -12.51 8.80
CA GLY A 316 9.90 -13.43 7.84
C GLY A 316 9.50 -14.91 8.05
N ILE A 317 8.21 -15.20 8.19
CA ILE A 317 7.66 -16.55 8.35
C ILE A 317 6.59 -16.74 7.29
N GLY A 318 6.75 -17.74 6.43
CA GLY A 318 5.79 -18.14 5.43
C GLY A 318 6.06 -19.58 4.99
N GLY A 319 5.28 -20.10 4.04
CA GLY A 319 5.36 -21.50 3.59
C GLY A 319 6.78 -21.96 3.19
N GLY A 320 7.54 -21.10 2.52
CA GLY A 320 8.91 -21.35 2.06
C GLY A 320 10.00 -20.94 3.05
N SER A 321 9.67 -20.48 4.25
CA SER A 321 10.69 -20.11 5.25
C SER A 321 11.54 -21.32 5.62
N ILE A 322 12.85 -21.14 5.59
CA ILE A 322 13.83 -22.21 5.84
C ILE A 322 13.83 -22.54 7.34
N VAL A 323 13.81 -23.84 7.64
CA VAL A 323 13.90 -24.36 9.00
C VAL A 323 15.37 -24.63 9.32
N SER A 324 15.89 -23.95 10.34
CA SER A 324 17.24 -24.19 10.86
C SER A 324 17.15 -24.99 12.15
N THR A 325 18.05 -25.95 12.32
CA THR A 325 18.25 -26.72 13.57
C THR A 325 19.56 -26.36 14.26
N ASP A 326 20.34 -25.43 13.70
CA ASP A 326 21.65 -25.04 14.20
C ASP A 326 21.51 -24.08 15.39
N GLY A 327 21.77 -24.59 16.60
CA GLY A 327 21.69 -23.79 17.84
C GLY A 327 20.27 -23.65 18.41
N GLY A 328 19.32 -24.43 17.91
CA GLY A 328 17.90 -24.39 18.24
C GLY A 328 17.06 -24.54 16.98
N VAL A 329 15.75 -24.80 17.13
CA VAL A 329 14.83 -24.84 15.99
C VAL A 329 14.29 -23.44 15.74
N THR A 330 14.53 -22.91 14.54
CA THR A 330 14.01 -21.61 14.10
C THR A 330 13.42 -21.72 12.69
N VAL A 331 12.44 -20.88 12.38
CA VAL A 331 11.80 -20.81 11.06
C VAL A 331 12.01 -19.39 10.49
N GLY A 332 12.64 -19.30 9.32
CA GLY A 332 13.02 -18.03 8.72
C GLY A 332 14.23 -17.35 9.40
N PRO A 333 14.55 -16.09 9.03
CA PRO A 333 13.84 -15.24 8.07
C PRO A 333 14.15 -15.57 6.60
N GLN A 334 15.16 -16.39 6.32
CA GLN A 334 15.43 -16.80 4.94
C GLN A 334 14.29 -17.67 4.40
N SER A 335 13.95 -17.51 3.11
CA SER A 335 12.92 -18.28 2.42
C SER A 335 13.38 -18.67 1.02
N VAL A 336 12.87 -19.79 0.52
CA VAL A 336 13.04 -20.21 -0.89
C VAL A 336 12.11 -19.46 -1.85
N GLY A 337 11.12 -18.72 -1.33
CA GLY A 337 10.22 -17.86 -2.11
C GLY A 337 9.45 -18.61 -3.20
N TYR A 338 9.42 -18.04 -4.40
CA TYR A 338 8.76 -18.64 -5.58
C TYR A 338 9.31 -20.04 -5.95
N LYS A 339 10.50 -20.41 -5.46
CA LYS A 339 11.12 -21.73 -5.69
C LYS A 339 10.65 -22.81 -4.72
N LEU A 340 9.61 -22.55 -3.92
CA LEU A 340 9.08 -23.52 -2.95
C LEU A 340 8.79 -24.88 -3.59
N THR A 341 8.18 -24.90 -4.77
CA THR A 341 7.84 -26.13 -5.50
C THR A 341 9.03 -26.85 -6.13
N GLU A 342 10.23 -26.29 -6.04
CA GLU A 342 11.47 -26.87 -6.57
C GLU A 342 12.45 -27.25 -5.45
N GLU A 343 12.58 -26.41 -4.42
CA GLU A 343 13.62 -26.51 -3.40
C GLU A 343 13.18 -27.20 -2.10
N ALA A 344 11.87 -27.23 -1.81
CA ALA A 344 11.36 -27.88 -0.60
C ALA A 344 11.33 -29.41 -0.71
N LYS A 345 11.52 -30.08 0.42
CA LYS A 345 11.67 -31.56 0.46
C LYS A 345 10.42 -32.29 -0.01
N CYS A 346 9.22 -31.80 0.32
CA CYS A 346 7.96 -32.41 -0.10
C CYS A 346 7.77 -32.37 -1.63
N PHE A 347 8.50 -31.50 -2.34
CA PHE A 347 8.53 -31.42 -3.81
C PHE A 347 9.79 -32.06 -4.42
N GLY A 348 10.60 -32.77 -3.64
CA GLY A 348 11.82 -33.45 -4.11
C GLY A 348 13.09 -32.58 -4.08
N GLY A 349 13.04 -31.40 -3.46
CA GLY A 349 14.20 -30.56 -3.20
C GLY A 349 14.99 -30.96 -1.94
N GLU A 350 16.05 -30.21 -1.63
CA GLU A 350 16.98 -30.52 -0.52
C GLU A 350 16.71 -29.66 0.74
N THR A 351 15.97 -28.56 0.61
CA THR A 351 15.81 -27.55 1.65
C THR A 351 14.63 -27.89 2.55
N LEU A 352 14.85 -27.94 3.88
CA LEU A 352 13.75 -28.09 4.84
C LEU A 352 13.05 -26.74 5.04
N THR A 353 11.76 -26.68 4.73
CA THR A 353 10.92 -25.48 4.78
C THR A 353 9.77 -25.63 5.77
N ALA A 354 9.08 -24.52 6.09
CA ALA A 354 7.92 -24.54 6.97
C ALA A 354 6.78 -25.44 6.41
N THR A 355 6.60 -25.46 5.08
CA THR A 355 5.66 -26.35 4.41
C THR A 355 5.96 -27.82 4.65
N ASP A 356 7.24 -28.21 4.63
CA ASP A 356 7.66 -29.59 4.88
C ASP A 356 7.27 -30.07 6.28
N LEU A 357 7.25 -29.17 7.27
CA LEU A 357 6.84 -29.50 8.64
C LEU A 357 5.37 -29.86 8.72
N GLU A 358 4.50 -29.14 8.01
CA GLU A 358 3.06 -29.40 7.98
C GLU A 358 2.75 -30.68 7.17
N VAL A 359 3.47 -30.94 6.08
CA VAL A 359 3.38 -32.23 5.37
C VAL A 359 3.83 -33.38 6.28
N ALA A 360 4.95 -33.23 6.99
CA ALA A 360 5.45 -34.23 7.94
C ALA A 360 4.53 -34.44 9.15
N ALA A 361 3.85 -33.38 9.61
CA ALA A 361 2.84 -33.43 10.66
C ALA A 361 1.52 -34.09 10.20
N GLY A 362 1.34 -34.29 8.89
CA GLY A 362 0.12 -34.82 8.29
C GLY A 362 -1.05 -33.85 8.34
N THR A 363 -0.80 -32.54 8.47
CA THR A 363 -1.83 -31.49 8.46
C THR A 363 -2.25 -31.11 7.05
N ILE A 364 -1.36 -31.30 6.07
CA ILE A 364 -1.61 -31.07 4.65
C ILE A 364 -1.04 -32.22 3.80
N ASP A 365 -1.63 -32.44 2.62
CA ASP A 365 -1.19 -33.42 1.62
C ASP A 365 -0.85 -32.69 0.32
N ILE A 366 0.39 -32.20 0.22
CA ILE A 366 0.92 -31.49 -0.95
C ILE A 366 2.33 -31.97 -1.29
N GLY A 367 2.72 -31.76 -2.54
CA GLY A 367 4.00 -32.24 -3.05
C GLY A 367 3.94 -33.69 -3.56
N SER A 368 5.11 -34.23 -3.88
CA SER A 368 5.29 -35.59 -4.40
C SER A 368 5.68 -36.60 -3.32
N GLU A 369 6.14 -36.15 -2.16
CA GLU A 369 6.62 -37.00 -1.08
C GLU A 369 6.38 -36.41 0.32
N THR A 370 6.31 -37.27 1.33
CA THR A 370 6.24 -36.86 2.74
C THR A 370 7.67 -36.82 3.31
N PRO A 371 8.18 -35.64 3.72
CA PRO A 371 9.52 -35.52 4.29
C PRO A 371 9.68 -36.32 5.59
N ASP A 372 10.80 -37.04 5.73
CA ASP A 372 11.18 -37.70 6.98
C ASP A 372 11.83 -36.68 7.92
N VAL A 373 11.03 -36.11 8.83
CA VAL A 373 11.44 -35.10 9.81
C VAL A 373 11.13 -35.61 11.21
N ASP A 374 12.07 -35.44 12.14
CA ASP A 374 11.86 -35.80 13.55
C ASP A 374 10.67 -35.01 14.14
N GLY A 375 9.75 -35.72 14.80
CA GLY A 375 8.58 -35.11 15.43
C GLY A 375 8.94 -34.05 16.47
N GLU A 376 10.08 -34.17 17.16
CA GLU A 376 10.55 -33.13 18.09
C GLU A 376 10.92 -31.83 17.36
N ILE A 377 11.45 -31.92 16.14
CA ILE A 377 11.76 -30.74 15.30
C ILE A 377 10.46 -30.09 14.82
N VAL A 378 9.49 -30.90 14.38
CA VAL A 378 8.18 -30.42 13.94
C VAL A 378 7.47 -29.67 15.07
N GLU A 379 7.38 -30.25 16.25
CA GLU A 379 6.75 -29.62 17.42
C GLU A 379 7.47 -28.31 17.81
N ALA A 380 8.81 -28.32 17.88
CA ALA A 380 9.59 -27.14 18.25
C ALA A 380 9.44 -26.00 17.21
N ALA A 381 9.38 -26.32 15.92
CA ALA A 381 9.21 -25.33 14.87
C ALA A 381 7.79 -24.74 14.87
N ARG A 382 6.76 -25.55 15.10
CA ARG A 382 5.37 -25.06 15.21
C ARG A 382 5.18 -24.16 16.42
N GLU A 383 5.82 -24.51 17.55
CA GLU A 383 5.83 -23.64 18.73
C GLU A 383 6.57 -22.34 18.46
N TYR A 384 7.71 -22.39 17.76
CA TYR A 384 8.43 -21.19 17.32
C TYR A 384 7.53 -20.27 16.47
N VAL A 385 6.80 -20.81 15.49
CA VAL A 385 5.88 -20.02 14.66
C VAL A 385 4.75 -19.42 15.51
N ARG A 386 4.13 -20.23 16.38
CA ARG A 386 3.08 -19.79 17.32
C ARG A 386 3.55 -18.60 18.14
N GLU A 387 4.65 -18.72 18.88
CA GLU A 387 5.16 -17.66 19.77
C GLU A 387 5.41 -16.35 19.01
N ARG A 388 5.93 -16.46 17.78
CA ARG A 388 6.20 -15.31 16.91
C ARG A 388 4.93 -14.60 16.49
N VAL A 389 3.91 -15.34 16.05
CA VAL A 389 2.62 -14.78 15.64
C VAL A 389 1.89 -14.18 16.84
N GLU A 390 1.80 -14.90 17.97
CA GLU A 390 1.16 -14.41 19.20
C GLU A 390 1.78 -13.10 19.69
N ARG A 391 3.11 -12.99 19.60
CA ARG A 391 3.82 -11.76 19.96
C ARG A 391 3.43 -10.57 19.07
N GLU A 392 3.32 -10.77 17.75
CA GLU A 392 2.93 -9.66 16.87
C GLU A 392 1.46 -9.30 16.99
N VAL A 393 0.57 -10.30 17.18
CA VAL A 393 -0.84 -10.06 17.49
C VAL A 393 -0.94 -9.20 18.76
N ASP A 394 -0.19 -9.52 19.82
CA ASP A 394 -0.19 -8.73 21.05
C ASP A 394 0.38 -7.31 20.85
N ARG A 395 1.43 -7.16 20.05
CA ARG A 395 1.99 -5.84 19.70
C ARG A 395 1.03 -4.97 18.89
N MET A 396 0.20 -5.57 18.05
CA MET A 396 -0.75 -4.85 17.19
C MET A 396 -2.00 -4.38 17.96
N LYS A 397 -2.31 -5.02 19.10
CA LYS A 397 -3.43 -4.64 19.95
C LYS A 397 -3.18 -3.32 20.66
N THR A 398 -4.26 -2.54 20.83
CA THR A 398 -4.25 -1.27 21.57
C THR A 398 -4.48 -1.45 23.08
N SER A 399 -4.92 -2.64 23.50
CA SER A 399 -5.17 -2.98 24.90
C SER A 399 -4.86 -4.45 25.18
N ALA A 400 -4.84 -4.84 26.45
CA ALA A 400 -4.64 -6.24 26.83
C ALA A 400 -5.86 -7.14 26.58
N GLU A 401 -7.03 -6.56 26.28
CA GLU A 401 -8.27 -7.32 26.09
C GLU A 401 -8.18 -8.25 24.87
N PRO A 402 -8.70 -9.48 24.91
CA PRO A 402 -8.74 -10.34 23.74
C PRO A 402 -9.57 -9.74 22.61
N VAL A 403 -9.12 -9.89 21.37
CA VAL A 403 -9.79 -9.38 20.16
C VAL A 403 -9.93 -10.49 19.12
N PRO A 404 -10.90 -10.41 18.18
CA PRO A 404 -11.00 -11.38 17.10
C PRO A 404 -9.71 -11.39 16.26
N VAL A 405 -9.25 -12.59 15.89
CA VAL A 405 -8.12 -12.78 14.98
C VAL A 405 -8.60 -13.53 13.74
N VAL A 406 -8.31 -13.01 12.55
CA VAL A 406 -8.63 -13.66 11.28
C VAL A 406 -7.33 -14.08 10.62
N ILE A 407 -7.21 -15.35 10.25
CA ILE A 407 -6.02 -15.89 9.59
C ILE A 407 -6.35 -16.14 8.13
N VAL A 408 -5.58 -15.53 7.22
CA VAL A 408 -5.72 -15.66 5.77
C VAL A 408 -4.38 -15.98 5.09
N GLY A 409 -4.39 -16.10 3.77
CA GLY A 409 -3.21 -16.39 2.97
C GLY A 409 -2.96 -17.89 2.78
N GLY A 410 -2.25 -18.24 1.71
CA GLY A 410 -1.98 -19.64 1.35
C GLY A 410 -1.13 -20.41 2.38
N GLY A 411 -0.38 -19.69 3.23
CA GLY A 411 0.41 -20.26 4.32
C GLY A 411 -0.33 -20.31 5.66
N SER A 412 -1.63 -19.99 5.72
CA SER A 412 -2.43 -19.96 6.97
C SER A 412 -2.39 -21.27 7.78
N ILE A 413 -2.07 -22.37 7.11
CA ILE A 413 -1.81 -23.70 7.68
C ILE A 413 -0.67 -23.72 8.71
N LEU A 414 0.26 -22.77 8.65
CA LEU A 414 1.38 -22.64 9.60
C LEU A 414 0.93 -22.10 10.96
N VAL A 415 -0.22 -21.44 11.00
CA VAL A 415 -0.69 -20.74 12.19
C VAL A 415 -1.75 -21.61 12.88
N PRO A 416 -1.62 -21.84 14.20
CA PRO A 416 -2.58 -22.65 14.94
C PRO A 416 -3.97 -22.01 15.00
N ASP A 417 -4.99 -22.84 15.24
CA ASP A 417 -6.39 -22.39 15.41
C ASP A 417 -6.67 -21.75 16.78
N ASP A 418 -5.68 -21.72 17.66
CA ASP A 418 -5.74 -21.08 18.98
C ASP A 418 -4.52 -20.17 19.10
N ILE A 419 -4.75 -18.89 19.35
CA ILE A 419 -3.75 -17.83 19.48
C ILE A 419 -3.95 -17.17 20.84
N ALA A 420 -2.91 -17.13 21.67
CA ALA A 420 -2.94 -16.39 22.91
C ALA A 420 -3.28 -14.91 22.67
N GLY A 421 -4.25 -14.39 23.40
CA GLY A 421 -4.70 -13.00 23.26
C GLY A 421 -5.77 -12.76 22.19
N ALA A 422 -6.21 -13.80 21.48
CA ALA A 422 -7.41 -13.78 20.63
C ALA A 422 -8.67 -14.07 21.45
N SER A 423 -9.78 -13.38 21.15
CA SER A 423 -11.11 -13.75 21.69
C SER A 423 -11.71 -14.92 20.91
N GLU A 424 -11.54 -14.89 19.59
CA GLU A 424 -11.98 -15.88 18.61
C GLU A 424 -10.94 -15.92 17.49
N VAL A 425 -10.75 -17.09 16.87
CA VAL A 425 -9.87 -17.26 15.70
C VAL A 425 -10.72 -17.70 14.53
N HIS A 426 -10.69 -16.93 13.44
CA HIS A 426 -11.44 -17.15 12.21
C HIS A 426 -10.49 -17.57 11.09
N LYS A 427 -10.84 -18.64 10.38
CA LYS A 427 -10.24 -19.03 9.09
C LYS A 427 -11.39 -19.14 8.09
N PRO A 428 -11.77 -18.04 7.42
CA PRO A 428 -12.94 -18.02 6.57
C PRO A 428 -12.73 -18.88 5.31
N ASP A 429 -13.81 -19.26 4.63
CA ASP A 429 -13.69 -19.87 3.31
C ASP A 429 -13.00 -18.90 2.33
N HIS A 430 -12.28 -19.43 1.34
CA HIS A 430 -11.55 -18.64 0.33
C HIS A 430 -10.41 -17.77 0.89
N TYR A 431 -9.91 -18.08 2.08
CA TYR A 431 -8.81 -17.36 2.74
C TYR A 431 -7.54 -17.20 1.88
N GLU A 432 -7.30 -18.08 0.90
CA GLU A 432 -6.07 -18.11 0.11
C GLU A 432 -6.00 -17.02 -0.99
N VAL A 433 -7.13 -16.36 -1.27
CA VAL A 433 -7.27 -15.25 -2.24
C VAL A 433 -7.87 -14.00 -1.57
N ALA A 434 -7.68 -13.85 -0.26
CA ALA A 434 -8.23 -12.72 0.50
C ALA A 434 -7.79 -11.35 -0.06
N ASN A 435 -6.56 -11.21 -0.50
CA ASN A 435 -6.07 -10.02 -1.22
C ASN A 435 -6.90 -9.69 -2.48
N ALA A 436 -7.10 -10.65 -3.37
CA ALA A 436 -7.87 -10.45 -4.60
C ALA A 436 -9.35 -10.14 -4.31
N VAL A 437 -9.94 -10.78 -3.29
CA VAL A 437 -11.29 -10.42 -2.80
C VAL A 437 -11.31 -8.99 -2.25
N GLY A 438 -10.30 -8.63 -1.46
CA GLY A 438 -10.22 -7.31 -0.84
C GLY A 438 -10.10 -6.16 -1.83
N VAL A 439 -9.39 -6.35 -2.93
CA VAL A 439 -9.34 -5.34 -4.00
C VAL A 439 -10.62 -5.35 -4.85
N ALA A 440 -11.24 -6.51 -5.07
CA ALA A 440 -12.52 -6.60 -5.78
C ALA A 440 -13.67 -5.89 -5.03
N ILE A 441 -13.71 -5.98 -3.70
CA ILE A 441 -14.72 -5.32 -2.85
C ILE A 441 -14.31 -3.91 -2.40
N ALA A 442 -13.16 -3.41 -2.85
CA ALA A 442 -12.67 -2.11 -2.43
C ALA A 442 -13.58 -0.99 -2.94
N GLN A 443 -13.79 0.00 -2.07
CA GLN A 443 -14.57 1.20 -2.38
C GLN A 443 -13.64 2.29 -2.93
N VAL A 444 -14.19 3.23 -3.68
CA VAL A 444 -13.46 4.45 -4.02
C VAL A 444 -13.51 5.42 -2.86
N SER A 445 -12.44 6.17 -2.61
CA SER A 445 -12.41 7.16 -1.54
C SER A 445 -11.97 8.55 -2.00
N GLY A 446 -12.40 9.54 -1.22
CA GLY A 446 -11.94 10.91 -1.29
C GLY A 446 -11.54 11.37 0.10
N GLU A 447 -10.44 12.11 0.19
CA GLU A 447 -9.90 12.55 1.46
C GLU A 447 -9.49 14.01 1.41
N VAL A 448 -9.54 14.64 2.57
CA VAL A 448 -9.05 15.99 2.82
C VAL A 448 -8.26 15.99 4.11
N ASP A 449 -7.04 16.53 4.10
CA ASP A 449 -6.24 16.83 5.29
C ASP A 449 -5.82 18.30 5.23
N ARG A 450 -6.43 19.14 6.06
CA ARG A 450 -6.21 20.59 6.02
C ARG A 450 -6.14 21.20 7.41
N ILE A 451 -5.43 22.32 7.47
CA ILE A 451 -5.39 23.18 8.65
C ILE A 451 -6.38 24.32 8.48
N TYR A 452 -7.33 24.42 9.40
CA TYR A 452 -8.34 25.47 9.47
C TYR A 452 -8.02 26.44 10.61
N SER A 453 -8.26 27.73 10.39
CA SER A 453 -8.20 28.76 11.43
C SER A 453 -9.61 28.96 12.02
N LEU A 454 -9.80 28.60 13.29
CA LEU A 454 -11.08 28.75 13.98
C LEU A 454 -11.41 30.21 14.36
N ASP A 455 -10.48 31.13 14.14
CA ASP A 455 -10.74 32.58 14.22
C ASP A 455 -11.46 33.10 12.96
N GLU A 456 -11.38 32.38 11.83
CA GLU A 456 -11.98 32.76 10.54
C GLU A 456 -13.25 31.97 10.20
N MET A 457 -13.37 30.73 10.70
CA MET A 457 -14.47 29.81 10.42
C MET A 457 -14.86 29.05 11.70
N ASP A 458 -16.15 28.81 11.94
CA ASP A 458 -16.56 28.00 13.10
C ASP A 458 -16.08 26.54 12.95
N ARG A 459 -15.86 25.84 14.07
CA ARG A 459 -15.42 24.43 14.08
C ARG A 459 -16.40 23.52 13.33
N GLU A 460 -17.70 23.68 13.53
CA GLU A 460 -18.72 22.87 12.83
C GLU A 460 -18.71 23.18 11.32
N GLU A 461 -18.51 24.44 10.94
CA GLU A 461 -18.36 24.84 9.53
C GLU A 461 -17.11 24.26 8.90
N ALA A 462 -15.97 24.26 9.61
CA ALA A 462 -14.71 23.70 9.12
C ALA A 462 -14.79 22.17 8.93
N ILE A 463 -15.41 21.45 9.87
CA ILE A 463 -15.64 20.01 9.75
C ILE A 463 -16.59 19.72 8.58
N GLN A 464 -17.66 20.50 8.43
CA GLN A 464 -18.60 20.29 7.32
C GLN A 464 -17.94 20.58 5.98
N HIS A 465 -17.15 21.65 5.87
CA HIS A 465 -16.39 21.98 4.67
C HIS A 465 -15.42 20.84 4.28
N ALA A 466 -14.69 20.28 5.25
CA ALA A 466 -13.81 19.14 4.99
C ALA A 466 -14.58 17.87 4.57
N LYS A 467 -15.77 17.64 5.13
CA LYS A 467 -16.65 16.53 4.73
C LYS A 467 -17.19 16.69 3.32
N ASP A 468 -17.65 17.89 2.98
CA ASP A 468 -18.18 18.18 1.65
C ASP A 468 -17.08 17.99 0.60
N GLU A 469 -15.87 18.50 0.87
CA GLU A 469 -14.74 18.35 -0.05
C GLU A 469 -14.24 16.89 -0.15
N ALA A 470 -14.21 16.13 0.96
CA ALA A 470 -13.87 14.70 0.91
C ALA A 470 -14.91 13.90 0.11
N THR A 471 -16.19 14.26 0.24
CA THR A 471 -17.29 13.68 -0.54
C THR A 471 -17.12 14.01 -2.02
N ASP A 472 -16.88 15.27 -2.36
CA ASP A 472 -16.65 15.70 -3.74
C ASP A 472 -15.44 14.98 -4.36
N ASN A 473 -14.38 14.76 -3.59
CA ASN A 473 -13.21 13.99 -4.03
C ASN A 473 -13.57 12.51 -4.30
N ALA A 474 -14.42 11.90 -3.45
CA ALA A 474 -14.86 10.51 -3.64
C ALA A 474 -15.71 10.37 -4.92
N LEU A 475 -16.63 11.33 -5.14
CA LEU A 475 -17.45 11.39 -6.35
C LEU A 475 -16.59 11.59 -7.61
N ALA A 476 -15.60 12.50 -7.54
CA ALA A 476 -14.68 12.74 -8.65
C ALA A 476 -13.83 11.50 -8.98
N ALA A 477 -13.59 10.63 -8.01
CA ALA A 477 -12.89 9.37 -8.19
C ALA A 477 -13.80 8.22 -8.69
N GLY A 478 -15.12 8.43 -8.77
CA GLY A 478 -16.08 7.49 -9.35
C GLY A 478 -17.02 6.82 -8.34
N ALA A 479 -17.17 7.35 -7.14
CA ALA A 479 -18.12 6.82 -6.16
C ALA A 479 -19.60 7.12 -6.52
N ASP A 480 -20.50 6.16 -6.31
CA ASP A 480 -21.95 6.33 -6.41
C ASP A 480 -22.42 7.33 -5.34
N PRO A 481 -23.04 8.46 -5.73
CA PRO A 481 -23.57 9.46 -4.81
C PRO A 481 -24.51 8.94 -3.72
N GLU A 482 -25.24 7.86 -3.97
CA GLU A 482 -26.16 7.27 -2.98
C GLU A 482 -25.44 6.39 -1.95
N SER A 483 -24.19 6.01 -2.21
CA SER A 483 -23.38 5.11 -1.38
C SER A 483 -22.27 5.79 -0.57
N VAL A 484 -22.00 7.07 -0.81
CA VAL A 484 -20.88 7.76 -0.14
C VAL A 484 -21.20 8.02 1.33
N ASP A 485 -20.35 7.48 2.20
CA ASP A 485 -20.38 7.70 3.64
C ASP A 485 -19.04 8.28 4.14
N ILE A 486 -19.11 9.03 5.23
CA ILE A 486 -17.90 9.50 5.93
C ILE A 486 -17.37 8.36 6.80
N VAL A 487 -16.21 7.83 6.43
CA VAL A 487 -15.55 6.70 7.09
C VAL A 487 -14.78 7.17 8.32
N ASP A 488 -14.07 8.29 8.22
CA ASP A 488 -13.24 8.79 9.32
C ASP A 488 -13.25 10.32 9.40
N VAL A 489 -13.18 10.83 10.62
CA VAL A 489 -13.02 12.26 10.93
C VAL A 489 -12.04 12.39 12.08
N GLU A 490 -10.83 12.82 11.77
CA GLU A 490 -9.82 13.15 12.77
C GLU A 490 -9.73 14.67 12.95
N GLU A 491 -9.73 15.11 14.20
CA GLU A 491 -9.52 16.50 14.55
C GLU A 491 -8.36 16.62 15.54
N VAL A 492 -7.31 17.33 15.13
CA VAL A 492 -6.13 17.56 15.96
C VAL A 492 -5.96 19.05 16.22
N PRO A 493 -6.23 19.52 17.45
CA PRO A 493 -5.99 20.91 17.82
C PRO A 493 -4.50 21.27 17.75
N LEU A 494 -4.15 22.25 16.92
CA LEU A 494 -2.78 22.71 16.75
C LEU A 494 -2.51 23.89 17.68
N SER A 495 -2.36 23.56 18.97
CA SER A 495 -2.25 24.52 20.09
C SER A 495 -1.11 25.54 19.98
N TYR A 496 -0.14 25.32 19.08
CA TYR A 496 1.01 26.20 18.85
C TYR A 496 0.84 27.16 17.67
N LEU A 497 -0.20 26.98 16.84
CA LEU A 497 -0.52 27.88 15.74
C LEU A 497 -1.48 28.99 16.22
N PRO A 498 -1.39 30.22 15.70
CA PRO A 498 -2.39 31.26 15.97
C PRO A 498 -3.75 30.85 15.40
N GLY A 499 -4.81 31.53 15.82
CA GLY A 499 -6.12 31.33 15.22
C GLY A 499 -6.93 30.16 15.79
N ASN A 500 -6.51 29.59 16.93
CA ASN A 500 -7.04 28.31 17.43
C ASN A 500 -7.05 27.24 16.33
N ALA A 501 -5.96 27.16 15.56
CA ALA A 501 -5.94 26.34 14.36
C ALA A 501 -6.17 24.87 14.69
N VAL A 502 -6.85 24.19 13.78
CA VAL A 502 -7.20 22.79 13.90
C VAL A 502 -6.87 22.08 12.60
N ARG A 503 -6.17 20.96 12.69
CA ARG A 503 -6.04 20.05 11.55
C ARG A 503 -7.26 19.16 11.53
N ILE A 504 -7.98 19.17 10.42
CA ILE A 504 -9.14 18.32 10.18
C ILE A 504 -8.79 17.40 9.02
N LYS A 505 -8.83 16.10 9.30
CA LYS A 505 -8.71 15.04 8.31
C LYS A 505 -10.07 14.36 8.17
N VAL A 506 -10.59 14.27 6.95
CA VAL A 506 -11.85 13.58 6.67
C VAL A 506 -11.67 12.65 5.49
N LYS A 507 -12.17 11.42 5.65
CA LYS A 507 -12.23 10.43 4.57
C LYS A 507 -13.69 10.07 4.29
N ALA A 508 -14.07 10.14 3.02
CA ALA A 508 -15.32 9.64 2.50
C ALA A 508 -15.04 8.43 1.59
N ALA A 509 -15.89 7.41 1.61
CA ALA A 509 -15.78 6.27 0.70
C ALA A 509 -17.17 5.83 0.24
N GLY A 510 -17.24 5.30 -0.99
CA GLY A 510 -18.47 4.81 -1.59
C GLY A 510 -18.21 3.66 -2.57
N ALA A 511 -19.26 2.91 -2.88
CA ALA A 511 -19.25 1.93 -3.96
C ALA A 511 -19.04 2.63 -5.32
N LEU A 512 -18.62 1.89 -6.34
CA LEU A 512 -18.47 2.42 -7.70
C LEU A 512 -19.85 2.74 -8.30
N ASP A 513 -19.97 3.87 -8.99
CA ASP A 513 -21.20 4.29 -9.68
C ASP A 513 -21.47 3.39 -10.90
N HIS A 514 -22.64 2.75 -10.90
CA HIS A 514 -23.09 1.72 -11.87
C HIS A 514 -23.64 2.30 -13.18
#